data_AF-A0A7C4X9K5-F1
#
_entry.id   AF-A0A7C4X9K5-F1
#
_cell.length_a   1.000
_cell.length_b   1.000
_cell.length_c   1.000
_cell.angle_alpha   90.00
_cell.angle_beta   90.00
_cell.angle_gamma   90.00
#
_symmetry.space_group_name_H-M   'P 1'
#
loop_
_entity.id
_entity.type
_entity.pdbx_description
1 polymer ?
#
loop_
_entity_poly.entity_id
_entity_poly.type
_entity_poly.pdbx_seq_one_letter_code
_entity_poly.pdbx_strand_id
1 'polypeptide(L)'
;MTLSGKRIAELVEEGYEDLELWYPYYRLIEEGAEVVLAGHEKRVYGSKHGYPCEVDATFSELNAMDFDGVVIPGGVAGPDRMRRHREILDFVRAMGTSGRVVAAICHAAWVPISAGLVKGRTLTSFYSVRDDCINAGASWVDKEVVQDGNLITSRNPDDLPAFCRTIIKALE
;
A
#
# COMPACT_ATOMS: atom_id res chain seq x y z
N MET A 1 21.69 2.70 -7.98
CA MET A 1 20.41 2.51 -7.27
C MET A 1 19.30 2.93 -8.21
N THR A 2 18.42 1.99 -8.58
CA THR A 2 17.43 2.13 -9.67
C THR A 2 16.34 3.17 -9.35
N LEU A 3 16.07 3.41 -8.07
CA LEU A 3 15.03 4.33 -7.60
C LEU A 3 15.57 5.65 -7.03
N SER A 4 16.81 6.03 -7.38
CA SER A 4 17.39 7.28 -6.90
C SER A 4 16.55 8.49 -7.34
N GLY A 5 16.16 9.32 -6.37
CA GLY A 5 15.29 10.49 -6.60
C GLY A 5 13.79 10.16 -6.66
N LYS A 6 13.40 8.89 -6.49
CA LYS A 6 12.00 8.50 -6.34
C LYS A 6 11.59 8.63 -4.88
N ARG A 7 10.36 9.09 -4.65
CA ARG A 7 9.81 9.33 -3.32
C ARG A 7 8.53 8.52 -3.12
N ILE A 8 8.49 7.67 -2.10
CA ILE A 8 7.43 6.70 -1.88
C ILE A 8 6.79 6.94 -0.52
N ALA A 9 5.45 7.05 -0.49
CA ALA A 9 4.71 7.06 0.76
C ALA A 9 4.45 5.61 1.20
N GLU A 10 4.76 5.26 2.44
CA GLU A 10 4.44 3.96 3.01
C GLU A 10 3.51 4.15 4.21
N LEU A 11 2.29 3.62 4.09
CA LEU A 11 1.23 3.93 5.04
C LEU A 11 1.34 3.06 6.30
N VAL A 12 1.14 3.67 7.45
CA VAL A 12 1.27 3.04 8.77
C VAL A 12 0.00 3.29 9.57
N GLU A 13 -0.51 2.24 10.21
CA GLU A 13 -1.66 2.35 11.12
C GLU A 13 -1.60 1.24 12.16
N GLU A 14 -2.29 1.43 13.30
CA GLU A 14 -2.25 0.51 14.42
C GLU A 14 -2.71 -0.91 14.02
N GLY A 15 -1.86 -1.90 14.30
CA GLY A 15 -2.09 -3.29 13.95
C GLY A 15 -1.77 -3.62 12.48
N TYR A 16 -0.83 -2.90 11.87
CA TYR A 16 -0.22 -3.29 10.61
C TYR A 16 0.48 -4.66 10.70
N GLU A 17 0.64 -5.34 9.58
CA GLU A 17 1.43 -6.58 9.48
C GLU A 17 2.93 -6.28 9.41
N ASP A 18 3.72 -6.84 10.33
CA ASP A 18 5.14 -6.55 10.51
C ASP A 18 5.94 -6.67 9.20
N LEU A 19 5.82 -7.82 8.54
CA LEU A 19 6.59 -8.08 7.32
C LEU A 19 6.12 -7.23 6.15
N GLU A 20 4.83 -6.90 6.09
CA GLU A 20 4.25 -6.15 4.98
C GLU A 20 4.54 -4.65 5.06
N LEU A 21 4.98 -4.14 6.22
CA LEU A 21 5.55 -2.80 6.36
C LEU A 21 7.07 -2.82 6.18
N TRP A 22 7.78 -3.64 6.96
CA TRP A 22 9.23 -3.51 7.04
C TRP A 22 9.96 -4.09 5.83
N TYR A 23 9.44 -5.15 5.21
CA TYR A 23 10.10 -5.72 4.03
C TYR A 23 10.06 -4.77 2.82
N PRO A 24 8.90 -4.17 2.43
CA PRO A 24 8.90 -3.18 1.38
C PRO A 24 9.72 -1.93 1.71
N TYR A 25 9.63 -1.42 2.95
CA TYR A 25 10.46 -0.31 3.43
C TYR A 25 11.95 -0.55 3.14
N TYR A 26 12.50 -1.67 3.64
CA TYR A 26 13.92 -1.96 3.47
C TYR A 26 14.30 -2.25 2.01
N ARG A 27 13.44 -2.88 1.22
CA ARG A 27 13.71 -3.14 -0.20
C ARG A 27 13.71 -1.87 -1.04
N LEU A 28 12.85 -0.90 -0.74
CA LEU A 28 12.79 0.36 -1.47
C LEU A 28 13.99 1.26 -1.15
N ILE A 29 14.40 1.36 0.12
CA ILE A 29 15.62 2.11 0.48
C ILE A 29 16.88 1.46 -0.07
N GLU A 30 16.91 0.12 -0.17
CA GLU A 30 18.03 -0.62 -0.79
C GLU A 30 18.20 -0.25 -2.27
N GLU A 31 17.11 0.03 -2.98
CA GLU A 31 17.12 0.53 -4.36
C GLU A 31 17.29 2.06 -4.46
N GLY A 32 17.48 2.76 -3.34
CA GLY A 32 17.78 4.20 -3.26
C GLY A 32 16.59 5.14 -3.29
N ALA A 33 15.37 4.65 -3.08
CA ALA A 33 14.19 5.50 -2.91
C ALA A 33 14.21 6.23 -1.56
N GLU A 34 13.63 7.43 -1.52
CA GLU A 34 13.21 8.06 -0.26
C GLU A 34 11.85 7.47 0.13
N VAL A 35 11.78 6.78 1.28
CA VAL A 35 10.52 6.23 1.81
C VAL A 35 10.07 7.07 2.99
N VAL A 36 8.85 7.59 2.92
CA VAL A 36 8.21 8.40 3.97
C VAL A 36 7.15 7.55 4.65
N LEU A 37 7.37 7.22 5.91
CA LEU A 37 6.40 6.52 6.74
C LEU A 37 5.33 7.51 7.19
N ALA A 38 4.06 7.23 6.88
CA ALA A 38 2.96 8.15 7.17
C ALA A 38 1.83 7.46 7.93
N GLY A 39 1.36 8.07 9.03
CA GLY A 39 0.22 7.59 9.82
C GLY A 39 -0.88 8.65 9.99
N HIS A 40 -2.00 8.34 10.63
CA HIS A 40 -3.06 9.35 10.81
C HIS A 40 -2.66 10.52 11.74
N GLU A 41 -1.85 10.23 12.76
CA GLU A 41 -1.26 11.19 13.70
C GLU A 41 0.24 10.93 13.92
N LYS A 42 0.99 11.95 14.38
CA LYS A 42 2.42 11.79 14.74
C LYS A 42 2.56 11.09 16.07
N ARG A 43 2.80 9.78 16.01
CA ARG A 43 3.10 8.92 17.15
C ARG A 43 3.83 7.66 16.70
N VAL A 44 4.12 6.79 17.66
CA VAL A 44 4.56 5.42 17.40
C VAL A 44 3.34 4.50 17.27
N TYR A 45 3.30 3.68 16.22
CA TYR A 45 2.27 2.67 15.97
C TYR A 45 2.80 1.27 16.27
N GLY A 46 1.97 0.42 16.87
CA GLY A 46 2.29 -0.99 17.06
C GLY A 46 1.85 -1.85 15.88
N SER A 47 2.69 -2.79 15.46
CA SER A 47 2.29 -3.89 14.57
C SER A 47 1.32 -4.85 15.28
N LYS A 48 0.76 -5.80 14.53
CA LYS A 48 -0.03 -6.90 15.11
C LYS A 48 0.74 -7.76 16.14
N HIS A 49 2.08 -7.76 16.10
CA HIS A 49 2.95 -8.44 17.06
C HIS A 49 3.69 -7.48 18.00
N GLY A 50 3.36 -6.18 17.98
CA GLY A 50 3.93 -5.17 18.89
C GLY A 50 5.26 -4.57 18.44
N TYR A 51 5.68 -4.77 17.19
CA TYR A 51 6.85 -4.09 16.64
C TYR A 51 6.52 -2.60 16.40
N PRO A 52 7.33 -1.64 16.89
CA PRO A 52 7.00 -0.23 16.81
C PRO A 52 7.38 0.38 15.46
N CYS A 53 6.58 1.33 14.98
CA CYS A 53 6.92 2.21 13.85
C CYS A 53 6.64 3.66 14.23
N GLU A 54 7.69 4.49 14.23
CA GLU A 54 7.55 5.95 14.28
C GLU A 54 7.31 6.47 12.85
N VAL A 55 6.41 7.45 12.69
CA VAL A 55 6.06 8.00 11.38
C VAL A 55 6.71 9.37 11.15
N ASP A 56 7.12 9.61 9.92
CA ASP A 56 7.74 10.86 9.48
C ASP A 56 6.69 11.97 9.26
N ALA A 57 5.51 11.58 8.78
CA ALA A 57 4.43 12.48 8.39
C ALA A 57 3.05 11.99 8.84
N THR A 58 2.07 12.90 8.88
CA THR A 58 0.66 12.54 9.00
C THR A 58 0.00 12.38 7.64
N PHE A 59 -1.13 11.65 7.57
CA PHE A 59 -1.94 11.55 6.34
C PHE A 59 -2.36 12.93 5.80
N SER A 60 -2.62 13.89 6.69
CA SER A 60 -2.96 15.27 6.32
C SER A 60 -1.79 16.09 5.76
N GLU A 61 -0.54 15.67 6.00
CA GLU A 61 0.67 16.31 5.46
C GLU A 61 1.04 15.77 4.06
N LEU A 62 0.41 14.69 3.60
CA LEU A 62 0.72 14.08 2.31
C LEU A 62 0.09 14.83 1.14
N ASN A 63 0.90 15.09 0.11
CA ASN A 63 0.45 15.60 -1.19
C ASN A 63 0.87 14.64 -2.30
N ALA A 64 -0.10 14.11 -3.05
CA ALA A 64 0.12 13.10 -4.10
C ALA A 64 1.12 13.55 -5.19
N MET A 65 1.28 14.85 -5.42
CA MET A 65 2.23 15.36 -6.42
C MET A 65 3.69 15.17 -6.01
N ASP A 66 3.96 15.00 -4.72
CA ASP A 66 5.31 14.88 -4.16
C ASP A 66 5.82 13.43 -4.13
N PHE A 67 5.01 12.47 -4.59
CA PHE A 67 5.31 11.04 -4.52
C PHE A 67 5.18 10.34 -5.87
N ASP A 68 6.04 9.36 -6.09
CA ASP A 68 6.04 8.49 -7.27
C ASP A 68 5.23 7.21 -7.05
N GLY A 69 5.02 6.82 -5.80
CA GLY A 69 4.20 5.68 -5.44
C GLY A 69 3.74 5.71 -3.98
N VAL A 70 2.75 4.86 -3.69
CA VAL A 70 2.29 4.57 -2.33
C VAL A 70 2.27 3.05 -2.10
N VAL A 71 2.80 2.62 -0.97
CA VAL A 71 2.72 1.24 -0.47
C VAL A 71 1.78 1.18 0.72
N ILE A 72 0.86 0.22 0.70
CA ILE A 72 -0.17 0.01 1.72
C ILE A 72 0.01 -1.41 2.28
N PRO A 73 0.66 -1.53 3.45
CA PRO A 73 0.77 -2.78 4.19
C PRO A 73 -0.60 -3.29 4.62
N GLY A 74 -0.72 -4.61 4.76
CA GLY A 74 -1.91 -5.23 5.33
C GLY A 74 -1.86 -5.30 6.86
N GLY A 75 -2.23 -6.47 7.39
CA GLY A 75 -2.81 -6.60 8.73
C GLY A 75 -4.31 -6.32 8.68
N VAL A 76 -5.11 -6.88 9.58
CA VAL A 76 -6.57 -6.66 9.54
C VAL A 76 -6.93 -5.27 10.05
N ALA A 77 -6.34 -4.87 11.18
CA ALA A 77 -6.71 -3.65 11.88
C ALA A 77 -6.20 -2.38 11.17
N GLY A 78 -4.97 -2.40 10.63
CA GLY A 78 -4.39 -1.22 9.98
C GLY A 78 -5.22 -0.71 8.80
N PRO A 79 -5.40 -1.47 7.72
CA PRO A 79 -6.26 -1.15 6.58
C PRO A 79 -7.72 -0.81 6.93
N ASP A 80 -8.34 -1.53 7.87
CA ASP A 80 -9.70 -1.20 8.33
C ASP A 80 -9.77 0.17 9.02
N ARG A 81 -8.73 0.54 9.76
CA ARG A 81 -8.60 1.88 10.33
C ARG A 81 -8.38 2.92 9.22
N MET A 82 -7.38 2.71 8.36
CA MET A 82 -7.03 3.62 7.27
C MET A 82 -8.22 3.97 6.38
N ARG A 83 -9.02 2.98 5.96
CA ARG A 83 -10.14 3.20 5.03
C ARG A 83 -11.29 4.07 5.58
N ARG A 84 -11.24 4.47 6.85
CA ARG A 84 -12.21 5.37 7.51
C ARG A 84 -11.76 6.83 7.48
N HIS A 85 -10.50 7.08 7.11
CA HIS A 85 -9.92 8.42 6.98
C HIS A 85 -10.14 8.93 5.55
N ARG A 86 -10.82 10.06 5.39
CA ARG A 86 -11.12 10.58 4.05
C ARG A 86 -9.87 11.12 3.38
N GLU A 87 -9.01 11.77 4.15
CA GLU A 87 -7.73 12.32 3.74
C GLU A 87 -6.85 11.27 3.05
N ILE A 88 -6.76 10.05 3.59
CA ILE A 88 -5.94 9.00 2.99
C ILE A 88 -6.60 8.38 1.76
N LEU A 89 -7.94 8.25 1.76
CA LEU A 89 -8.66 7.78 0.57
C LEU A 89 -8.53 8.77 -0.59
N ASP A 90 -8.58 10.07 -0.32
CA ASP A 90 -8.43 11.13 -1.32
C ASP A 90 -6.97 11.18 -1.82
N PHE A 91 -5.96 11.00 -0.95
CA PHE A 91 -4.55 10.85 -1.34
C PHE A 91 -4.33 9.63 -2.24
N VAL A 92 -4.77 8.43 -1.81
CA VAL A 92 -4.61 7.19 -2.59
C VAL A 92 -5.35 7.28 -3.92
N ARG A 93 -6.56 7.86 -3.95
CA ARG A 93 -7.28 8.13 -5.19
C ARG A 93 -6.48 9.04 -6.12
N ALA A 94 -5.94 10.14 -5.61
CA ALA A 94 -5.14 11.08 -6.39
C ALA A 94 -3.89 10.39 -7.00
N MET A 95 -3.18 9.58 -6.21
CA MET A 95 -2.06 8.75 -6.69
C MET A 95 -2.50 7.83 -7.83
N GLY A 96 -3.58 7.07 -7.62
CA GLY A 96 -4.10 6.12 -8.61
C GLY A 96 -4.56 6.79 -9.90
N THR A 97 -5.30 7.90 -9.82
CA THR A 97 -5.83 8.61 -11.00
C THR A 97 -4.77 9.39 -11.79
N SER A 98 -3.65 9.75 -11.15
CA SER A 98 -2.51 10.42 -11.81
C SER A 98 -1.51 9.43 -12.42
N GLY A 99 -1.80 8.13 -12.37
CA GLY A 99 -0.94 7.09 -12.92
C GLY A 99 0.25 6.72 -12.04
N ARG A 100 0.36 7.25 -10.81
CA ARG A 100 1.41 6.88 -9.85
C ARG A 100 1.16 5.49 -9.30
N VAL A 101 2.22 4.81 -8.86
CA VAL A 101 2.11 3.43 -8.35
C VAL A 101 1.25 3.41 -7.08
N VAL A 102 0.26 2.52 -7.04
CA VAL A 102 -0.51 2.19 -5.84
C VAL A 102 -0.33 0.71 -5.58
N ALA A 103 0.39 0.38 -4.52
CA ALA A 103 0.71 -0.99 -4.16
C ALA A 103 0.02 -1.38 -2.83
N ALA A 104 -0.77 -2.44 -2.81
CA ALA A 104 -1.50 -2.89 -1.62
C ALA A 104 -1.39 -4.40 -1.44
N ILE A 105 -1.10 -4.87 -0.23
CA ILE A 105 -0.93 -6.31 0.05
C ILE A 105 -1.91 -6.80 1.12
N CYS A 106 -2.33 -8.06 1.01
CA CYS A 106 -3.15 -8.72 2.02
C CYS A 106 -4.53 -8.05 2.20
N HIS A 107 -4.86 -7.57 3.40
CA HIS A 107 -6.11 -6.88 3.68
C HIS A 107 -6.11 -5.41 3.20
N ALA A 108 -4.94 -4.88 2.82
CA ALA A 108 -4.79 -3.51 2.34
C ALA A 108 -5.62 -3.20 1.09
N ALA A 109 -6.06 -4.23 0.34
CA ALA A 109 -6.95 -4.07 -0.81
C ALA A 109 -8.24 -3.29 -0.47
N TRP A 110 -8.67 -3.26 0.80
CA TRP A 110 -9.77 -2.39 1.24
C TRP A 110 -9.55 -0.91 1.00
N VAL A 111 -8.30 -0.43 1.04
CA VAL A 111 -7.97 0.98 0.84
C VAL A 111 -8.21 1.41 -0.61
N PRO A 112 -7.63 0.77 -1.66
CA PRO A 112 -7.96 1.09 -3.04
C PRO A 112 -9.42 0.77 -3.40
N ILE A 113 -10.07 -0.22 -2.76
CA ILE A 113 -11.53 -0.42 -2.87
C ILE A 113 -12.27 0.85 -2.42
N SER A 114 -12.04 1.32 -1.19
CA SER A 114 -12.68 2.51 -0.63
C SER A 114 -12.28 3.81 -1.35
N ALA A 115 -11.09 3.85 -1.94
CA ALA A 115 -10.66 4.97 -2.79
C ALA A 115 -11.35 4.97 -4.17
N GLY A 116 -12.05 3.89 -4.54
CA GLY A 116 -12.78 3.76 -5.80
C GLY A 116 -11.89 3.45 -7.00
N LEU A 117 -10.74 2.79 -6.79
CA LEU A 117 -9.72 2.57 -7.82
C LEU A 117 -9.83 1.21 -8.53
N VAL A 118 -10.68 0.30 -8.03
CA VAL A 118 -10.64 -1.12 -8.42
C VAL A 118 -11.69 -1.54 -9.46
N LYS A 119 -12.70 -0.72 -9.73
CA LYS A 119 -13.79 -1.08 -10.64
C LYS A 119 -13.25 -1.32 -12.06
N GLY A 120 -13.51 -2.51 -12.60
CA GLY A 120 -13.04 -2.95 -13.92
C GLY A 120 -11.57 -3.34 -13.97
N ARG A 121 -10.85 -3.38 -12.84
CA ARG A 121 -9.44 -3.77 -12.75
C ARG A 121 -9.31 -5.22 -12.32
N THR A 122 -8.22 -5.87 -12.71
CA THR A 122 -7.80 -7.18 -12.19
C THR A 122 -6.90 -6.97 -10.99
N LEU A 123 -7.15 -7.68 -9.89
CA LEU A 123 -6.32 -7.60 -8.69
C LEU A 123 -6.33 -8.92 -7.92
N THR A 124 -5.50 -8.99 -6.88
CA THR A 124 -5.55 -10.03 -5.85
C THR A 124 -5.60 -9.40 -4.46
N SER A 125 -5.81 -10.20 -3.42
CA SER A 125 -5.86 -9.75 -2.03
C SER A 125 -5.70 -10.94 -1.10
N PHE A 126 -5.65 -10.70 0.21
CA PHE A 126 -5.92 -11.79 1.15
C PHE A 126 -7.30 -12.40 0.85
N TYR A 127 -7.42 -13.72 0.97
CA TYR A 127 -8.56 -14.46 0.43
C TYR A 127 -9.92 -14.02 1.02
N SER A 128 -9.95 -13.55 2.27
CA SER A 128 -11.18 -13.09 2.93
C SER A 128 -11.72 -11.79 2.32
N VAL A 129 -10.87 -11.00 1.66
CA VAL A 129 -11.23 -9.71 1.01
C VAL A 129 -11.73 -9.93 -0.42
N ARG A 130 -11.69 -11.16 -0.95
CA ARG A 130 -12.13 -11.48 -2.32
C ARG A 130 -13.53 -10.94 -2.63
N ASP A 131 -14.48 -11.20 -1.73
CA ASP A 131 -15.88 -10.86 -1.98
C ASP A 131 -16.08 -9.34 -2.00
N ASP A 132 -15.34 -8.59 -1.18
CA ASP A 132 -15.30 -7.12 -1.24
C ASP A 132 -14.76 -6.61 -2.59
N CYS A 133 -13.70 -7.24 -3.10
CA CYS A 133 -13.13 -6.91 -4.40
C CYS A 133 -14.15 -7.10 -5.53
N ILE A 134 -14.82 -8.26 -5.53
CA ILE A 134 -15.85 -8.61 -6.54
C ILE A 134 -17.02 -7.63 -6.44
N ASN A 135 -17.50 -7.35 -5.23
CA ASN A 135 -18.60 -6.40 -5.00
C ASN A 135 -18.25 -4.97 -5.42
N ALA A 136 -16.98 -4.58 -5.33
CA ALA A 136 -16.48 -3.30 -5.84
C ALA A 136 -16.30 -3.27 -7.37
N GLY A 137 -16.57 -4.39 -8.06
CA GLY A 137 -16.51 -4.52 -9.52
C GLY A 137 -15.12 -4.85 -10.06
N ALA A 138 -14.22 -5.39 -9.23
CA ALA A 138 -12.91 -5.88 -9.67
C ALA A 138 -12.98 -7.35 -10.14
N SER A 139 -12.08 -7.73 -11.03
CA SER A 139 -11.81 -9.12 -11.38
C SER A 139 -10.75 -9.69 -10.42
N TRP A 140 -11.18 -10.39 -9.38
CA TRP A 140 -10.26 -10.99 -8.41
C TRP A 140 -9.66 -12.29 -8.94
N VAL A 141 -8.35 -12.46 -8.79
CA VAL A 141 -7.63 -13.69 -9.15
C VAL A 141 -6.71 -14.13 -8.02
N ASP A 142 -6.54 -15.45 -7.86
CA ASP A 142 -5.60 -16.02 -6.90
C ASP A 142 -4.20 -16.14 -7.53
N LYS A 143 -3.37 -15.10 -7.39
CA LYS A 143 -1.98 -15.03 -7.88
C LYS A 143 -1.10 -14.35 -6.85
N GLU A 144 0.19 -14.72 -6.81
CA GLU A 144 1.16 -14.11 -5.87
C GLU A 144 1.25 -12.59 -6.02
N VAL A 145 1.19 -12.08 -7.25
CA VAL A 145 1.18 -10.66 -7.55
C VAL A 145 0.34 -10.40 -8.78
N VAL A 146 -0.42 -9.31 -8.76
CA VAL A 146 -1.16 -8.80 -9.90
C VAL A 146 -0.77 -7.34 -10.11
N GLN A 147 -0.28 -7.03 -11.29
CA GLN A 147 -0.13 -5.67 -11.79
C GLN A 147 -1.16 -5.42 -12.88
N ASP A 148 -2.07 -4.50 -12.63
CA ASP A 148 -2.98 -3.95 -13.63
C ASP A 148 -2.66 -2.45 -13.75
N GLY A 149 -1.92 -2.07 -14.79
CA GLY A 149 -1.40 -0.71 -14.95
C GLY A 149 -0.54 -0.28 -13.75
N ASN A 150 -0.96 0.79 -13.07
CA ASN A 150 -0.30 1.34 -11.88
C ASN A 150 -0.80 0.75 -10.54
N LEU A 151 -1.77 -0.16 -10.55
CA LEU A 151 -2.25 -0.85 -9.35
C LEU A 151 -1.52 -2.19 -9.22
N ILE A 152 -0.82 -2.37 -8.10
CA ILE A 152 -0.07 -3.61 -7.78
C ILE A 152 -0.66 -4.21 -6.51
N THR A 153 -1.01 -5.49 -6.55
CA THR A 153 -1.60 -6.18 -5.39
C THR A 153 -1.01 -7.56 -5.16
N SER A 154 -0.93 -7.99 -3.89
CA SER A 154 -0.44 -9.30 -3.45
C SER A 154 -1.26 -9.84 -2.26
N ARG A 155 -1.16 -11.14 -1.95
CA ARG A 155 -2.13 -11.79 -1.06
C ARG A 155 -1.73 -11.85 0.40
N ASN A 156 -0.45 -12.04 0.71
CA ASN A 156 0.05 -12.29 2.07
C ASN A 156 1.59 -12.18 2.11
N PRO A 157 2.25 -12.35 3.28
CA PRO A 157 3.69 -12.18 3.40
C PRO A 157 4.54 -13.11 2.53
N ASP A 158 4.06 -14.30 2.15
CA ASP A 158 4.82 -15.22 1.28
C ASP A 158 5.03 -14.62 -0.13
N ASP A 159 4.16 -13.68 -0.53
CA ASP A 159 4.22 -13.02 -1.83
C ASP A 159 5.13 -11.77 -1.84
N LEU A 160 5.69 -11.35 -0.69
CA LEU A 160 6.53 -10.14 -0.56
C LEU A 160 7.69 -10.07 -1.57
N PRO A 161 8.41 -11.17 -1.87
CA PRO A 161 9.46 -11.12 -2.90
C PRO A 161 8.92 -10.73 -4.29
N ALA A 162 7.75 -11.25 -4.67
CA ALA A 162 7.11 -10.92 -5.96
C ALA A 162 6.51 -9.51 -5.94
N PHE A 163 5.90 -9.12 -4.83
CA PHE A 163 5.34 -7.80 -4.59
C PHE A 163 6.40 -6.71 -4.76
N CYS A 164 7.49 -6.76 -3.98
CA CYS A 164 8.54 -5.74 -4.01
C CYS A 164 9.26 -5.68 -5.36
N ARG A 165 9.56 -6.83 -6.00
CA ARG A 165 10.16 -6.83 -7.35
C ARG A 165 9.27 -6.11 -8.37
N THR A 166 7.95 -6.30 -8.27
CA THR A 166 6.98 -5.67 -9.18
C THR A 166 6.89 -4.18 -8.92
N ILE A 167 6.87 -3.75 -7.65
CA ILE A 167 6.88 -2.33 -7.27
C ILE A 167 8.13 -1.63 -7.79
N ILE A 168 9.31 -2.19 -7.51
CA ILE A 168 10.60 -1.60 -7.94
C ILE A 168 10.60 -1.42 -9.46
N LYS A 169 10.25 -2.47 -10.22
CA LYS A 169 10.17 -2.40 -11.68
C LYS A 169 9.15 -1.37 -12.20
N ALA A 170 8.05 -1.16 -11.48
CA ALA A 170 7.03 -0.18 -11.86
C ALA A 170 7.46 1.27 -11.54
N LEU A 171 8.44 1.46 -10.66
CA LEU A 171 8.96 2.76 -10.24
C LEU A 171 10.21 3.21 -11.02
N GLU A 172 10.84 2.33 -11.80
CA GLU A 172 11.94 2.67 -12.73
C GLU A 172 11.46 3.68 -13.80
#